data_AF-A0A433UKU9-F1
#
_entry.id   AF-A0A433UKU9-F1
#
_cell.length_a   1.000
_cell.length_b   1.000
_cell.length_c   1.000
_cell.angle_alpha   90.00
_cell.angle_beta   90.00
_cell.angle_gamma   90.00
#
_symmetry.space_group_name_H-M   'P 1'
#
loop_
_entity.id
_entity.type
_entity.pdbx_description
1 polymer ?
#
loop_
_entity_poly.entity_id
_entity_poly.type
_entity_poly.pdbx_seq_one_letter_code
_entity_poly.pdbx_strand_id
1 'polypeptide(L)'
;MVTEGFYRRPLPPPSISFASPQGRQIFQEAIALGGMEGYFPLAEQFHTQSEPAFCGLGTLVMVLNALSIDPGRIWKGVWRWYGEEFLECCQPLSAVKNQGITFDEFVCLARCNGAKVEAYRYDQSNLQEFREAVKQATFLPQGLHLVVCYSRQVVGQTGDGHFSPVGGYHPERDLVLLLDVARFKYPPHWVPLNVLWNALQPIDTATGKCRGYMLISNKNISSQNFFYVGVDIHQWVMIAPYFKVIAPTLLAQEQPDSLFSLLDTILINLPPELTSVLCITGDNLSNEFFEIWCCLLEEIKSHPLWTVTQNVLLTRNFSETSVIGKWHLQEKNLTYLLTMFLLSCPEEIYQPLNERLRSQIYQLREVDRLPPLMRQEVVSLKEQILALQNLFQTLSN
;
A
#
# COMPACT_ATOMS: atom_id res chain seq x y z
N MET A 1 -19.74 26.81 40.49
CA MET A 1 -19.70 27.61 39.24
C MET A 1 -19.93 26.64 38.10
N VAL A 2 -20.95 26.88 37.27
CA VAL A 2 -21.12 26.10 36.04
C VAL A 2 -19.98 26.54 35.12
N THR A 3 -19.04 25.64 34.81
CA THR A 3 -18.02 25.89 33.79
C THR A 3 -18.72 26.20 32.48
N GLU A 4 -18.61 27.44 31.98
CA GLU A 4 -19.12 27.81 30.66
C GLU A 4 -18.37 27.01 29.58
N GLY A 5 -19.09 26.13 28.90
CA GLY A 5 -18.59 25.38 27.75
C GLY A 5 -18.71 26.17 26.44
N PHE A 6 -18.05 25.70 25.39
CA PHE A 6 -18.18 26.25 24.05
C PHE A 6 -19.11 25.38 23.19
N TYR A 7 -20.07 25.99 22.49
CA TYR A 7 -20.88 25.34 21.45
C TYR A 7 -20.52 25.92 20.07
N ARG A 8 -19.72 25.17 19.31
CA ARG A 8 -19.20 25.56 17.99
C ARG A 8 -18.45 26.90 17.99
N ARG A 9 -17.94 27.28 16.82
CA ARG A 9 -17.36 28.60 16.56
C ARG A 9 -17.85 29.09 15.19
N PRO A 10 -18.10 30.40 15.01
CA PRO A 10 -18.35 30.96 13.69
C PRO A 10 -17.17 30.68 12.77
N LEU A 11 -17.43 30.17 11.57
CA LEU A 11 -16.41 29.95 10.57
C LEU A 11 -15.97 31.30 9.99
N PRO A 12 -14.70 31.72 10.17
CA PRO A 12 -14.24 33.03 9.73
C PRO A 12 -13.87 33.04 8.24
N PRO A 13 -13.99 34.19 7.55
CA PRO A 13 -13.39 34.37 6.22
C PRO A 13 -11.87 34.09 6.24
N PRO A 14 -11.29 33.62 5.12
CA PRO A 14 -11.89 33.45 3.81
C PRO A 14 -12.66 32.13 3.63
N SER A 15 -12.85 31.35 4.70
CA SER A 15 -13.51 30.05 4.62
C SER A 15 -15.01 30.20 4.36
N ILE A 16 -15.55 29.39 3.45
CA ILE A 16 -16.98 29.38 3.09
C ILE A 16 -17.60 28.08 3.61
N SER A 17 -18.60 28.20 4.48
CA SER A 17 -19.28 27.04 5.06
C SER A 17 -19.92 26.18 3.97
N PHE A 18 -19.66 24.87 3.99
CA PHE A 18 -20.17 23.91 3.02
C PHE A 18 -21.70 23.96 2.88
N ALA A 19 -22.41 24.07 4.01
CA ALA A 19 -23.87 24.08 4.03
C ALA A 19 -24.49 25.45 3.69
N SER A 20 -23.70 26.51 3.51
CA SER A 20 -24.22 27.83 3.11
C SER A 20 -24.74 27.81 1.66
N PRO A 21 -25.63 28.75 1.24
CA PRO A 21 -26.06 28.84 -0.15
C PRO A 21 -24.90 28.89 -1.14
N GLN A 22 -23.87 29.69 -0.83
CA GLN A 22 -22.66 29.78 -1.63
C GLN A 22 -21.87 28.46 -1.62
N GLY A 23 -21.69 27.82 -0.47
CA GLY A 23 -20.98 26.55 -0.35
C GLY A 23 -21.64 25.41 -1.14
N ARG A 24 -22.98 25.37 -1.16
CA ARG A 24 -23.76 24.41 -1.97
C ARG A 24 -23.64 24.69 -3.46
N GLN A 25 -23.63 25.96 -3.86
CA GLN A 25 -23.39 26.34 -5.24
C GLN A 25 -21.99 25.90 -5.69
N ILE A 26 -20.94 26.19 -4.91
CA ILE A 26 -19.57 25.76 -5.19
C ILE A 26 -19.49 24.23 -5.32
N PHE A 27 -20.20 23.49 -4.46
CA PHE A 27 -20.26 22.03 -4.54
C PHE A 27 -20.89 21.54 -5.83
N GLN A 28 -22.02 22.11 -6.25
CA GLN A 28 -22.68 21.74 -7.52
C GLN A 28 -21.79 22.02 -8.73
N GLU A 29 -21.13 23.19 -8.74
CA GLU A 29 -20.18 23.57 -9.80
C GLU A 29 -18.96 22.63 -9.79
N ALA A 30 -18.39 22.32 -8.63
CA ALA A 30 -17.27 21.39 -8.50
C ALA A 30 -17.62 19.96 -8.95
N ILE A 31 -18.84 19.47 -8.65
CA ILE A 31 -19.34 18.18 -9.19
C ILE A 31 -19.39 18.24 -10.72
N ALA A 32 -19.96 19.31 -11.29
CA ALA A 32 -20.07 19.43 -12.75
C ALA A 32 -18.70 19.49 -13.44
N LEU A 33 -17.69 19.99 -12.73
CA LEU A 33 -16.29 20.03 -13.17
C LEU A 33 -15.53 18.71 -12.92
N GLY A 34 -16.13 17.72 -12.25
CA GLY A 34 -15.49 16.45 -11.88
C GLY A 34 -14.55 16.52 -10.68
N GLY A 35 -14.53 17.64 -9.95
CA GLY A 35 -13.60 17.86 -8.83
C GLY A 35 -14.06 17.33 -7.48
N MET A 36 -15.04 16.43 -7.45
CA MET A 36 -15.65 15.92 -6.21
C MET A 36 -15.58 14.39 -6.08
N GLU A 37 -14.84 13.69 -6.93
CA GLU A 37 -14.75 12.22 -6.87
C GLU A 37 -14.15 11.73 -5.55
N GLY A 38 -13.22 12.48 -4.97
CA GLY A 38 -12.66 12.18 -3.65
C GLY A 38 -13.65 12.32 -2.49
N TYR A 39 -14.74 13.06 -2.67
CA TYR A 39 -15.69 13.40 -1.61
C TYR A 39 -16.51 12.20 -1.19
N PHE A 40 -17.05 11.44 -2.14
CA PHE A 40 -18.01 10.37 -1.88
C PHE A 40 -17.49 9.31 -0.90
N PRO A 41 -16.33 8.67 -1.14
CA PRO A 41 -15.80 7.68 -0.20
C PRO A 41 -15.46 8.28 1.17
N LEU A 42 -14.96 9.52 1.22
CA LEU A 42 -14.68 10.19 2.49
C LEU A 42 -15.95 10.58 3.25
N ALA A 43 -17.02 10.95 2.54
CA ALA A 43 -18.29 11.34 3.12
C ALA A 43 -18.99 10.16 3.81
N GLU A 44 -18.90 8.96 3.24
CA GLU A 44 -19.36 7.72 3.87
C GLU A 44 -18.66 7.45 5.22
N GLN A 45 -17.43 7.93 5.36
CA GLN A 45 -16.60 7.72 6.54
C GLN A 45 -16.54 8.90 7.49
N PHE A 46 -17.30 9.97 7.24
CA PHE A 46 -17.06 11.24 7.91
C PHE A 46 -17.23 11.16 9.43
N HIS A 47 -16.10 11.24 10.13
CA HIS A 47 -15.98 10.99 11.56
C HIS A 47 -15.89 12.30 12.36
N THR A 48 -16.42 12.31 13.58
CA THR A 48 -16.14 13.39 14.55
C THR A 48 -15.01 12.91 15.45
N GLN A 49 -13.89 13.63 15.51
CA GLN A 49 -12.77 13.24 16.37
C GLN A 49 -13.24 13.02 17.82
N SER A 50 -12.87 11.91 18.45
CA SER A 50 -13.43 11.53 19.76
C SER A 50 -12.89 12.38 20.92
N GLU A 51 -11.69 12.92 20.78
CA GLU A 51 -11.06 13.83 21.74
C GLU A 51 -10.59 15.12 21.05
N PRO A 52 -10.51 16.27 21.74
CA PRO A 52 -10.05 17.53 21.14
C PRO A 52 -8.66 17.47 20.48
N ALA A 53 -7.78 16.58 20.96
CA ALA A 53 -6.44 16.37 20.42
C ALA A 53 -6.38 15.34 19.26
N PHE A 54 -7.46 14.60 19.01
CA PHE A 54 -7.47 13.44 18.08
C PHE A 54 -7.73 13.81 16.62
N CYS A 55 -7.58 15.08 16.20
CA CYS A 55 -7.82 15.47 14.81
C CYS A 55 -7.02 14.64 13.79
N GLY A 56 -5.77 14.28 14.13
CA GLY A 56 -4.96 13.38 13.32
C GLY A 56 -5.51 11.96 13.26
N LEU A 57 -5.96 11.40 14.39
CA LEU A 57 -6.54 10.05 14.44
C LEU A 57 -7.87 9.99 13.69
N GLY A 58 -8.78 10.95 13.92
CA GLY A 58 -10.07 11.00 13.24
C GLY A 58 -9.93 11.18 11.73
N THR A 59 -8.97 12.00 11.30
CA THR A 59 -8.63 12.13 9.87
C THR A 59 -8.11 10.82 9.29
N LEU A 60 -7.21 10.13 9.99
CA LEU A 60 -6.64 8.88 9.50
C LEU A 60 -7.69 7.76 9.43
N VAL A 61 -8.57 7.63 10.43
CA VAL A 61 -9.67 6.65 10.41
C VAL A 61 -10.59 6.86 9.20
N MET A 62 -10.94 8.11 8.88
CA MET A 62 -11.70 8.41 7.67
C MET A 62 -11.02 7.87 6.42
N VAL A 63 -9.72 8.14 6.28
CA VAL A 63 -8.94 7.74 5.10
C VAL A 63 -8.76 6.23 5.03
N LEU A 64 -8.39 5.56 6.12
CA LEU A 64 -8.18 4.10 6.12
C LEU A 64 -9.47 3.34 5.76
N ASN A 65 -10.62 3.77 6.29
CA ASN A 65 -11.90 3.18 5.94
C ASN A 65 -12.34 3.52 4.50
N ALA A 66 -12.07 4.74 4.02
CA ALA A 66 -12.37 5.14 2.64
C ALA A 66 -11.54 4.32 1.63
N LEU A 67 -10.31 3.95 2.02
CA LEU A 67 -9.43 3.03 1.29
C LEU A 67 -9.80 1.55 1.42
N SER A 68 -10.84 1.23 2.20
CA SER A 68 -11.26 -0.14 2.51
C SER A 68 -10.11 -1.01 3.04
N ILE A 69 -9.21 -0.43 3.84
CA ILE A 69 -8.14 -1.19 4.49
C ILE A 69 -8.74 -1.95 5.67
N ASP A 70 -8.58 -3.27 5.67
CA ASP A 70 -9.02 -4.14 6.75
C ASP A 70 -8.06 -4.02 7.95
N PRO A 71 -8.54 -3.65 9.15
CA PRO A 71 -7.69 -3.53 10.33
C PRO A 71 -7.14 -4.87 10.83
N GLY A 72 -7.65 -6.01 10.35
CA GLY A 72 -7.22 -7.34 10.79
C GLY A 72 -7.65 -7.70 12.22
N ARG A 73 -8.36 -6.80 12.91
CA ARG A 73 -8.86 -6.95 14.29
C ARG A 73 -10.31 -6.53 14.43
N ILE A 74 -11.00 -7.16 15.37
CA ILE A 74 -12.41 -6.87 15.68
C ILE A 74 -12.52 -5.51 16.35
N TRP A 75 -13.39 -4.66 15.82
CA TRP A 75 -13.77 -3.37 16.39
C TRP A 75 -14.91 -3.51 17.39
N LYS A 76 -16.08 -3.96 16.93
CA LYS A 76 -17.29 -4.09 17.75
C LYS A 76 -18.10 -5.31 17.33
N GLY A 77 -18.44 -6.18 18.29
CA GLY A 77 -19.17 -7.41 18.00
C GLY A 77 -18.37 -8.31 17.05
N VAL A 78 -18.92 -8.61 15.87
CA VAL A 78 -18.25 -9.38 14.81
C VAL A 78 -17.61 -8.50 13.73
N TRP A 79 -17.72 -7.18 13.85
CA TRP A 79 -17.33 -6.24 12.80
C TRP A 79 -15.87 -5.81 12.94
N ARG A 80 -15.18 -5.74 11.80
CA ARG A 80 -13.85 -5.17 11.66
C ARG A 80 -13.98 -3.84 10.94
N TRP A 81 -13.49 -2.77 11.57
CA TRP A 81 -13.55 -1.41 11.05
C TRP A 81 -12.51 -0.55 11.76
N TYR A 82 -11.91 0.44 11.11
CA TYR A 82 -11.02 1.33 11.84
C TYR A 82 -11.82 2.23 12.78
N GLY A 83 -11.41 2.23 14.05
CA GLY A 83 -11.73 3.24 15.05
C GLY A 83 -10.46 3.95 15.52
N GLU A 84 -10.59 5.09 16.19
CA GLU A 84 -9.44 5.87 16.68
C GLU A 84 -8.65 5.09 17.75
N GLU A 85 -9.32 4.19 18.48
CA GLU A 85 -8.73 3.30 19.48
C GLU A 85 -7.68 2.32 18.91
N PHE A 86 -7.61 2.18 17.60
CA PHE A 86 -6.67 1.30 16.92
C PHE A 86 -5.34 1.99 16.58
N LEU A 87 -5.28 3.32 16.64
CA LEU A 87 -4.15 4.09 16.13
C LEU A 87 -3.10 4.40 17.21
N GLU A 88 -2.46 3.35 17.76
CA GLU A 88 -1.52 3.46 18.88
C GLU A 88 -0.10 2.91 18.61
N CYS A 89 0.18 2.46 17.38
CA CYS A 89 1.44 1.77 17.04
C CYS A 89 2.71 2.67 17.18
N CYS A 90 2.57 3.99 17.07
CA CYS A 90 3.70 4.94 17.11
C CYS A 90 3.74 5.78 18.38
N GLN A 91 2.58 6.01 19.01
CA GLN A 91 2.43 6.76 20.26
C GLN A 91 1.24 6.18 21.04
N PRO A 92 1.35 6.03 22.37
CA PRO A 92 0.22 5.59 23.18
C PRO A 92 -0.89 6.66 23.16
N LEU A 93 -2.15 6.22 23.12
CA LEU A 93 -3.32 7.12 23.06
C LEU A 93 -3.36 8.13 24.23
N SER A 94 -2.79 7.78 25.38
CA SER A 94 -2.67 8.69 26.53
C SER A 94 -1.76 9.89 26.24
N ALA A 95 -0.66 9.70 25.50
CA ALA A 95 0.19 10.80 25.06
C ALA A 95 -0.52 11.63 23.99
N VAL A 96 -1.12 10.96 22.99
CA VAL A 96 -1.87 11.63 21.91
C VAL A 96 -3.00 12.50 22.48
N LYS A 97 -3.68 12.07 23.55
CA LYS A 97 -4.77 12.83 24.16
C LYS A 97 -4.30 14.15 24.77
N ASN A 98 -3.04 14.21 25.22
CA ASN A 98 -2.48 15.41 25.85
C ASN A 98 -1.90 16.39 24.82
N GLN A 99 -1.24 15.90 23.77
CA GLN A 99 -0.44 16.75 22.87
C GLN A 99 -0.80 16.64 21.39
N GLY A 100 -1.73 15.75 21.02
CA GLY A 100 -2.03 15.42 19.63
C GLY A 100 -0.93 14.56 19.00
N ILE A 101 -0.84 14.60 17.67
CA ILE A 101 0.23 13.98 16.89
C ILE A 101 0.87 14.99 15.95
N THR A 102 2.14 14.75 15.66
CA THR A 102 2.94 15.50 14.69
C THR A 102 2.75 14.97 13.26
N PHE A 103 3.28 15.70 12.28
CA PHE A 103 3.30 15.28 10.87
C PHE A 103 3.95 13.90 10.66
N ASP A 104 5.11 13.65 11.29
CA ASP A 104 5.85 12.40 11.12
C ASP A 104 5.13 11.23 11.82
N GLU A 105 4.49 11.49 12.97
CA GLU A 105 3.68 10.50 13.67
C GLU A 105 2.42 10.11 12.88
N PHE A 106 1.77 11.07 12.20
CA PHE A 106 0.67 10.77 11.29
C PHE A 106 1.14 9.80 10.17
N VAL A 107 2.29 10.08 9.56
CA VAL A 107 2.87 9.21 8.50
C VAL A 107 3.18 7.82 9.05
N CYS A 108 3.75 7.73 10.25
CA CYS A 108 4.03 6.48 10.94
C CYS A 108 2.75 5.67 11.19
N LEU A 109 1.71 6.30 11.74
CA LEU A 109 0.42 5.68 12.02
C LEU A 109 -0.26 5.18 10.75
N ALA A 110 -0.23 5.94 9.66
CA ALA A 110 -0.81 5.53 8.40
C ALA A 110 -0.10 4.30 7.81
N ARG A 111 1.24 4.30 7.81
CA ARG A 111 2.05 3.18 7.28
C ARG A 111 1.90 1.90 8.11
N CYS A 112 1.90 2.01 9.44
CA CYS A 112 1.74 0.82 10.30
C CYS A 112 0.34 0.20 10.18
N ASN A 113 -0.64 0.97 9.70
CA ASN A 113 -2.02 0.52 9.47
C ASN A 113 -2.30 0.23 7.99
N GLY A 114 -1.28 -0.16 7.22
CA GLY A 114 -1.47 -0.74 5.88
C GLY A 114 -1.64 0.27 4.74
N ALA A 115 -1.46 1.57 4.99
CA ALA A 115 -1.48 2.58 3.92
C ALA A 115 -0.09 2.83 3.32
N LYS A 116 -0.03 3.09 2.01
CA LYS A 116 1.10 3.74 1.35
C LYS A 116 0.97 5.26 1.56
N VAL A 117 2.08 5.93 1.86
CA VAL A 117 2.10 7.37 2.15
C VAL A 117 3.26 8.06 1.45
N GLU A 118 2.92 9.03 0.60
CA GLU A 118 3.82 10.01 0.03
C GLU A 118 3.59 11.35 0.75
N ALA A 119 4.61 11.85 1.45
CA ALA A 119 4.47 12.97 2.37
C ALA A 119 5.40 14.11 1.96
N TYR A 120 4.85 15.32 1.89
CA TYR A 120 5.54 16.50 1.41
C TYR A 120 5.36 17.63 2.43
N ARG A 121 6.46 18.08 3.04
CA ARG A 121 6.45 19.31 3.83
C ARG A 121 6.43 20.53 2.93
N TYR A 122 6.00 21.66 3.47
CA TYR A 122 5.92 22.93 2.73
C TYR A 122 7.22 23.28 2.00
N ASP A 123 8.37 23.05 2.63
CA ASP A 123 9.71 23.34 2.09
C ASP A 123 10.25 22.28 1.12
N GLN A 124 9.51 21.19 0.90
CA GLN A 124 9.83 20.09 -0.01
C GLN A 124 8.94 20.05 -1.26
N SER A 125 8.03 21.01 -1.39
CA SER A 125 7.05 21.09 -2.47
C SER A 125 6.78 22.57 -2.79
N ASN A 126 5.96 22.82 -3.81
CA ASN A 126 5.48 24.16 -4.14
C ASN A 126 3.97 24.20 -4.40
N LEU A 127 3.41 25.41 -4.50
CA LEU A 127 1.97 25.61 -4.70
C LEU A 127 1.42 24.88 -5.94
N GLN A 128 2.22 24.78 -7.02
CA GLN A 128 1.78 24.11 -8.25
C GLN A 128 1.75 22.60 -8.06
N GLU A 129 2.75 22.01 -7.42
CA GLU A 129 2.77 20.58 -7.07
C GLU A 129 1.63 20.22 -6.10
N PHE A 130 1.38 21.07 -5.09
CA PHE A 130 0.25 20.90 -4.19
C PHE A 130 -1.10 20.95 -4.93
N ARG A 131 -1.25 21.86 -5.89
CA ARG A 131 -2.45 21.96 -6.74
C ARG A 131 -2.67 20.67 -7.54
N GLU A 132 -1.62 20.12 -8.13
CA GLU A 132 -1.73 18.86 -8.88
C GLU A 132 -2.03 17.68 -7.95
N ALA A 133 -1.44 17.63 -6.74
CA ALA A 133 -1.79 16.62 -5.74
C ALA A 133 -3.26 16.69 -5.30
N VAL A 134 -3.80 17.90 -5.12
CA VAL A 134 -5.23 18.12 -4.84
C VAL A 134 -6.07 17.62 -6.00
N LYS A 135 -5.76 18.00 -7.24
CA LYS A 135 -6.50 17.50 -8.42
C LYS A 135 -6.46 15.98 -8.51
N GLN A 136 -5.31 15.35 -8.30
CA GLN A 136 -5.16 13.90 -8.35
C GLN A 136 -6.11 13.21 -7.36
N ALA A 137 -6.17 13.70 -6.12
CA ALA A 137 -7.03 13.14 -5.08
C ALA A 137 -8.52 13.46 -5.23
N THR A 138 -8.91 14.43 -6.07
CA THR A 138 -10.31 14.88 -6.16
C THR A 138 -10.98 14.64 -7.51
N PHE A 139 -10.21 14.47 -8.60
CA PHE A 139 -10.75 14.21 -9.95
C PHE A 139 -10.71 12.75 -10.34
N LEU A 140 -9.62 12.05 -10.02
CA LEU A 140 -9.41 10.65 -10.37
C LEU A 140 -8.71 9.94 -9.22
N PRO A 141 -9.35 9.87 -8.04
CA PRO A 141 -8.69 9.38 -6.83
C PRO A 141 -8.14 7.97 -6.99
N GLN A 142 -8.80 7.03 -7.69
CA GLN A 142 -8.29 5.66 -7.90
C GLN A 142 -7.74 5.01 -6.60
N GLY A 143 -8.43 5.20 -5.47
CA GLY A 143 -7.95 4.75 -4.16
C GLY A 143 -6.82 5.60 -3.56
N LEU A 144 -6.77 6.90 -3.88
CA LEU A 144 -5.87 7.91 -3.35
C LEU A 144 -6.69 9.01 -2.65
N HIS A 145 -6.25 9.39 -1.45
CA HIS A 145 -6.79 10.54 -0.73
C HIS A 145 -5.67 11.49 -0.33
N LEU A 146 -6.01 12.77 -0.23
CA LEU A 146 -5.09 13.79 0.25
C LEU A 146 -5.48 14.23 1.67
N VAL A 147 -4.49 14.30 2.55
CA VAL A 147 -4.61 14.85 3.91
C VAL A 147 -3.70 16.07 4.02
N VAL A 148 -4.20 17.12 4.68
CA VAL A 148 -3.40 18.31 5.01
C VAL A 148 -3.14 18.36 6.52
N CYS A 149 -1.90 18.69 6.88
CA CYS A 149 -1.51 19.16 8.20
C CYS A 149 -1.28 20.67 8.09
N TYR A 150 -2.13 21.48 8.71
CA TYR A 150 -2.11 22.94 8.50
C TYR A 150 -2.31 23.72 9.80
N SER A 151 -1.93 25.00 9.80
CA SER A 151 -2.17 25.93 10.89
C SER A 151 -3.53 26.62 10.72
N ARG A 152 -4.42 26.43 11.70
CA ARG A 152 -5.71 27.11 11.79
C ARG A 152 -5.57 28.63 11.86
N GLN A 153 -4.47 29.15 12.43
CA GLN A 153 -4.25 30.59 12.56
C GLN A 153 -4.20 31.29 11.19
N VAL A 154 -3.58 30.65 10.19
CA VAL A 154 -3.44 31.21 8.84
C VAL A 154 -4.79 31.29 8.12
N VAL A 155 -5.70 30.36 8.38
CA VAL A 155 -7.08 30.36 7.85
C VAL A 155 -8.07 31.13 8.75
N GLY A 156 -7.56 31.88 9.74
CA GLY A 156 -8.35 32.72 10.65
C GLY A 156 -9.10 31.95 11.74
N GLN A 157 -8.92 30.64 11.85
CA GLN A 157 -9.62 29.77 12.78
C GLN A 157 -8.95 29.74 14.16
N THR A 158 -9.72 29.40 15.19
CA THR A 158 -9.20 29.25 16.55
C THR A 158 -8.39 27.95 16.71
N GLY A 159 -7.32 27.98 17.50
CA GLY A 159 -6.36 26.88 17.63
C GLY A 159 -5.19 27.03 16.66
N ASP A 160 -4.29 26.03 16.61
CA ASP A 160 -3.14 26.04 15.70
C ASP A 160 -3.11 24.80 14.81
N GLY A 161 -2.28 23.79 15.09
CA GLY A 161 -2.14 22.61 14.25
C GLY A 161 -3.44 21.80 14.09
N HIS A 162 -3.74 21.38 12.86
CA HIS A 162 -4.90 20.55 12.56
C HIS A 162 -4.65 19.63 11.36
N PHE A 163 -5.33 18.48 11.38
CA PHE A 163 -5.39 17.54 10.26
C PHE A 163 -6.81 17.47 9.71
N SER A 164 -6.95 17.40 8.39
CA SER A 164 -8.22 17.10 7.74
C SER A 164 -7.98 16.48 6.37
N PRO A 165 -8.87 15.58 5.89
CA PRO A 165 -8.83 15.13 4.52
C PRO A 165 -9.42 16.20 3.59
N VAL A 166 -8.88 16.26 2.38
CA VAL A 166 -9.41 17.06 1.27
C VAL A 166 -10.45 16.23 0.54
N GLY A 167 -11.69 16.70 0.54
CA GLY A 167 -12.81 16.03 -0.11
C GLY A 167 -13.05 16.47 -1.55
N GLY A 168 -12.60 17.66 -1.95
CA GLY A 168 -12.95 18.19 -3.26
C GLY A 168 -12.19 19.45 -3.65
N TYR A 169 -12.25 19.79 -4.93
CA TYR A 169 -11.56 20.93 -5.52
C TYR A 169 -12.41 21.57 -6.62
N HIS A 170 -12.54 22.90 -6.54
CA HIS A 170 -13.16 23.70 -7.59
C HIS A 170 -12.08 24.43 -8.38
N PRO A 171 -11.73 24.00 -9.61
CA PRO A 171 -10.59 24.53 -10.34
C PRO A 171 -10.76 26.00 -10.78
N GLU A 172 -11.97 26.43 -11.14
CA GLU A 172 -12.17 27.81 -11.64
C GLU A 172 -12.20 28.87 -10.53
N ARG A 173 -12.65 28.50 -9.31
CA ARG A 173 -12.65 29.37 -8.13
C ARG A 173 -11.41 29.22 -7.25
N ASP A 174 -10.59 28.23 -7.57
CA ASP A 174 -9.42 27.82 -6.80
C ASP A 174 -9.72 27.54 -5.31
N LEU A 175 -10.75 26.73 -5.06
CA LEU A 175 -11.23 26.39 -3.71
C LEU A 175 -11.08 24.90 -3.42
N VAL A 176 -10.63 24.57 -2.21
CA VAL A 176 -10.51 23.20 -1.70
C VAL A 176 -11.53 22.96 -0.60
N LEU A 177 -12.22 21.82 -0.63
CA LEU A 177 -13.13 21.40 0.42
C LEU A 177 -12.39 20.60 1.50
N LEU A 178 -12.33 21.15 2.72
CA LEU A 178 -11.84 20.45 3.90
C LEU A 178 -12.99 19.78 4.65
N LEU A 179 -12.84 18.48 4.91
CA LEU A 179 -13.77 17.71 5.74
C LEU A 179 -13.30 17.74 7.20
N ASP A 180 -13.47 18.90 7.85
CA ASP A 180 -12.99 19.15 9.23
C ASP A 180 -13.57 18.13 10.23
N VAL A 181 -12.71 17.31 10.82
CA VAL A 181 -13.07 16.26 11.79
C VAL A 181 -13.42 16.80 13.17
N ALA A 182 -13.06 18.05 13.47
CA ALA A 182 -13.52 18.79 14.65
C ALA A 182 -14.95 19.32 14.42
N ARG A 183 -15.88 18.43 14.08
CA ARG A 183 -17.27 18.76 13.68
C ARG A 183 -18.08 19.47 14.77
N PHE A 184 -17.65 19.34 16.03
CA PHE A 184 -18.19 20.09 17.18
C PHE A 184 -17.77 21.57 17.18
N LYS A 185 -16.78 21.96 16.36
CA LYS A 185 -16.17 23.29 16.31
C LYS A 185 -16.48 24.02 15.00
N TYR A 186 -16.11 23.44 13.86
CA TYR A 186 -16.38 23.99 12.52
C TYR A 186 -17.01 22.94 11.60
N PRO A 187 -17.86 23.35 10.63
CA PRO A 187 -18.37 22.45 9.60
C PRO A 187 -17.29 22.18 8.54
N PRO A 188 -17.52 21.23 7.61
CA PRO A 188 -16.82 21.23 6.33
C PRO A 188 -16.89 22.61 5.69
N HIS A 189 -15.82 22.99 5.01
CA HIS A 189 -15.71 24.33 4.44
C HIS A 189 -14.79 24.37 3.24
N TRP A 190 -15.09 25.29 2.34
CA TRP A 190 -14.25 25.65 1.22
C TRP A 190 -13.22 26.69 1.65
N VAL A 191 -11.98 26.53 1.23
CA VAL A 191 -10.88 27.46 1.49
C VAL A 191 -10.10 27.72 0.19
N PRO A 192 -9.64 28.95 -0.09
CA PRO A 192 -8.75 29.20 -1.22
C PRO A 192 -7.48 28.35 -1.14
N LEU A 193 -7.10 27.68 -2.25
CA LEU A 193 -5.95 26.78 -2.27
C LEU A 193 -4.66 27.49 -1.84
N ASN A 194 -4.44 28.73 -2.30
CA ASN A 194 -3.26 29.52 -1.95
C ASN A 194 -3.21 29.83 -0.44
N VAL A 195 -4.35 30.09 0.19
CA VAL A 195 -4.44 30.31 1.65
C VAL A 195 -4.16 29.00 2.39
N LEU A 196 -4.70 27.88 1.91
CA LEU A 196 -4.40 26.57 2.49
C LEU A 196 -2.93 26.19 2.35
N TRP A 197 -2.30 26.47 1.20
CA TRP A 197 -0.86 26.26 0.98
C TRP A 197 -0.03 27.08 1.97
N ASN A 198 -0.35 28.36 2.15
CA ASN A 198 0.29 29.21 3.14
C ASN A 198 0.09 28.68 4.58
N ALA A 199 -1.02 27.99 4.84
CA ALA A 199 -1.28 27.38 6.15
C ALA A 199 -0.39 26.15 6.43
N LEU A 200 0.30 25.60 5.43
CA LEU A 200 1.29 24.52 5.62
C LEU A 200 2.66 25.07 6.04
N GLN A 201 2.95 26.34 5.77
CA GLN A 201 4.24 26.99 6.02
C GLN A 201 4.64 27.10 7.51
N PRO A 202 3.74 27.47 8.45
CA PRO A 202 4.17 27.74 9.82
C PRO A 202 4.81 26.51 10.47
N ILE A 203 5.90 26.76 11.19
CA ILE A 203 6.65 25.73 11.92
C ILE A 203 5.78 25.15 13.04
N ASP A 204 5.72 23.83 13.11
CA ASP A 204 5.20 23.12 14.27
C ASP A 204 6.27 23.14 15.38
N THR A 205 5.93 23.75 16.52
CA THR A 205 6.85 23.90 17.66
C THR A 205 7.30 22.56 18.25
N ALA A 206 6.50 21.49 18.10
CA ALA A 206 6.86 20.16 18.59
C ALA A 206 7.98 19.51 17.77
N THR A 207 8.09 19.84 16.48
CA THR A 207 9.07 19.21 15.57
C THR A 207 10.16 20.15 15.07
N GLY A 208 9.96 21.46 15.19
CA GLY A 208 10.86 22.47 14.60
C GLY A 208 10.82 22.50 13.07
N LYS A 209 9.82 21.86 12.43
CA LYS A 209 9.69 21.76 10.97
C LYS A 209 8.35 22.33 10.48
N CYS A 210 8.28 22.71 9.21
CA CYS A 210 7.03 23.13 8.56
C CYS A 210 6.03 21.98 8.54
N ARG A 211 4.73 22.30 8.44
CA ARG A 211 3.69 21.28 8.20
C ARG A 211 3.68 20.87 6.72
N GLY A 212 2.59 20.32 6.20
CA GLY A 212 2.58 19.78 4.84
C GLY A 212 1.32 19.03 4.47
N TYR A 213 1.41 18.24 3.40
CA TYR A 213 0.34 17.37 2.93
C TYR A 213 0.85 15.94 2.70
N MET A 214 -0.09 15.00 2.67
CA MET A 214 0.16 13.59 2.43
C MET A 214 -0.81 13.06 1.40
N LEU A 215 -0.28 12.34 0.40
CA LEU A 215 -1.04 11.48 -0.48
C LEU A 215 -1.03 10.06 0.11
N ILE A 216 -2.22 9.51 0.32
CA ILE A 216 -2.43 8.25 1.03
C ILE A 216 -3.24 7.32 0.14
N SER A 217 -2.72 6.14 -0.12
CA SER A 217 -3.42 5.08 -0.86
C SER A 217 -3.36 3.78 -0.10
N ASN A 218 -4.26 2.86 -0.45
CA ASN A 218 -4.16 1.51 0.08
C ASN A 218 -2.89 0.87 -0.50
N LYS A 219 -2.04 0.30 0.36
CA LYS A 219 -0.85 -0.44 -0.08
C LYS A 219 -1.20 -1.54 -1.09
N ASN A 220 -2.45 -2.01 -1.08
CA ASN A 220 -2.97 -3.11 -1.89
C ASN A 220 -3.75 -2.68 -3.15
N ILE A 221 -4.20 -1.43 -3.32
CA ILE A 221 -5.05 -1.04 -4.48
C ILE A 221 -4.22 -0.80 -5.75
N SER A 222 -2.94 -0.46 -5.64
CA SER A 222 -2.04 -0.39 -6.79
C SER A 222 -1.35 -1.73 -7.13
N SER A 223 -1.61 -2.79 -6.38
CA SER A 223 -0.99 -4.09 -6.60
C SER A 223 -1.77 -5.21 -5.88
N GLN A 224 -2.88 -5.67 -6.45
CA GLN A 224 -3.35 -6.99 -6.05
C GLN A 224 -2.35 -7.99 -6.63
N ASN A 225 -1.53 -8.57 -5.75
CA ASN A 225 -0.61 -9.62 -6.15
C ASN A 225 -1.33 -10.95 -6.04
N PHE A 226 -1.39 -11.69 -7.13
CA PHE A 226 -2.01 -13.01 -7.17
C PHE A 226 -1.10 -14.08 -6.58
N PHE A 227 0.21 -13.83 -6.56
CA PHE A 227 1.21 -14.73 -5.99
C PHE A 227 1.77 -14.14 -4.70
N TYR A 228 1.91 -14.99 -3.67
CA TYR A 228 2.52 -14.60 -2.41
C TYR A 228 3.32 -15.73 -1.78
N VAL A 229 4.26 -15.37 -0.92
CA VAL A 229 5.04 -16.30 -0.12
C VAL A 229 4.20 -16.77 1.06
N GLY A 230 3.76 -18.02 1.04
CA GLY A 230 2.80 -18.60 1.99
C GLY A 230 3.42 -19.12 3.30
N VAL A 231 4.66 -18.76 3.61
CA VAL A 231 5.40 -19.27 4.76
C VAL A 231 5.81 -18.18 5.74
N ASP A 232 5.79 -18.52 7.02
CA ASP A 232 6.33 -17.68 8.09
C ASP A 232 7.84 -17.86 8.29
N ILE A 233 8.43 -17.10 9.22
CA ILE A 233 9.86 -17.18 9.52
C ILE A 233 10.30 -18.55 10.05
N HIS A 234 9.45 -19.25 10.80
CA HIS A 234 9.79 -20.57 11.37
C HIS A 234 9.87 -21.62 10.27
N GLN A 235 8.96 -21.57 9.31
CA GLN A 235 8.99 -22.40 8.11
C GLN A 235 10.16 -21.99 7.19
N TRP A 236 10.40 -20.69 7.02
CA TRP A 236 11.49 -20.18 6.19
C TRP A 236 12.87 -20.65 6.65
N VAL A 237 13.11 -20.78 7.97
CA VAL A 237 14.37 -21.32 8.52
C VAL A 237 14.69 -22.71 7.94
N MET A 238 13.68 -23.54 7.67
CA MET A 238 13.87 -24.87 7.08
C MET A 238 14.16 -24.81 5.57
N ILE A 239 13.67 -23.77 4.89
CA ILE A 239 13.73 -23.62 3.43
C ILE A 239 14.98 -22.84 3.00
N ALA A 240 15.38 -21.81 3.75
CA ALA A 240 16.49 -20.91 3.41
C ALA A 240 17.82 -21.62 3.05
N PRO A 241 18.21 -22.73 3.73
CA PRO A 241 19.41 -23.50 3.35
C PRO A 241 19.38 -24.01 1.91
N TYR A 242 18.19 -24.27 1.35
CA TYR A 242 18.06 -24.72 -0.03
C TYR A 242 18.63 -23.70 -1.01
N PHE A 243 18.23 -22.44 -0.88
CA PHE A 243 18.65 -21.38 -1.80
C PHE A 243 20.13 -21.00 -1.66
N LYS A 244 20.66 -21.05 -0.42
CA LYS A 244 22.01 -20.60 -0.13
C LYS A 244 23.07 -21.69 -0.28
N VAL A 245 22.72 -22.95 -0.05
CA VAL A 245 23.69 -24.04 0.04
C VAL A 245 23.31 -25.21 -0.87
N ILE A 246 22.11 -25.77 -0.74
CA ILE A 246 21.76 -27.05 -1.38
C ILE A 246 21.68 -26.89 -2.90
N ALA A 247 20.85 -25.97 -3.40
CA ALA A 247 20.67 -25.77 -4.84
C ALA A 247 21.96 -25.32 -5.54
N PRO A 248 22.74 -24.34 -5.04
CA PRO A 248 24.05 -24.04 -5.60
C PRO A 248 24.98 -25.26 -5.66
N THR A 249 25.04 -26.06 -4.58
CA THR A 249 25.93 -27.23 -4.53
C THR A 249 25.52 -28.29 -5.57
N LEU A 250 24.23 -28.55 -5.71
CA LEU A 250 23.71 -29.47 -6.73
C LEU A 250 24.02 -28.99 -8.14
N LEU A 251 23.84 -27.69 -8.41
CA LEU A 251 24.12 -27.13 -9.73
C LEU A 251 25.62 -27.12 -10.06
N ALA A 252 26.48 -26.99 -9.05
CA ALA A 252 27.93 -27.13 -9.21
C ALA A 252 28.35 -28.58 -9.54
N GLN A 253 27.62 -29.57 -9.01
CA GLN A 253 27.87 -31.00 -9.22
C GLN A 253 27.34 -31.48 -10.58
N GLU A 254 26.08 -31.16 -10.90
CA GLU A 254 25.41 -31.64 -12.12
C GLU A 254 25.85 -30.86 -13.38
N GLN A 255 26.32 -29.62 -13.22
CA GLN A 255 26.82 -28.76 -14.31
C GLN A 255 25.90 -28.71 -15.54
N PRO A 256 24.63 -28.28 -15.39
CA PRO A 256 23.68 -28.26 -16.49
C PRO A 256 24.18 -27.40 -17.66
N ASP A 257 23.93 -27.87 -18.89
CA ASP A 257 24.38 -27.26 -20.14
C ASP A 257 23.27 -26.50 -20.88
N SER A 258 22.02 -26.63 -20.40
CA SER A 258 20.81 -26.10 -21.02
C SER A 258 19.79 -25.69 -19.97
N LEU A 259 18.87 -24.76 -20.33
CA LEU A 259 17.77 -24.36 -19.44
C LEU A 259 16.91 -25.56 -19.02
N PHE A 260 16.70 -26.53 -19.92
CA PHE A 260 15.96 -27.74 -19.59
C PHE A 260 16.66 -28.54 -18.50
N SER A 261 17.95 -28.86 -18.67
CA SER A 261 18.72 -29.60 -17.65
C SER A 261 18.79 -28.85 -16.32
N LEU A 262 18.95 -27.52 -16.35
CA LEU A 262 18.93 -26.67 -15.15
C LEU A 262 17.62 -26.79 -14.38
N LEU A 263 16.49 -26.63 -15.08
CA LEU A 263 15.18 -26.73 -14.46
C LEU A 263 14.91 -28.17 -13.98
N ASP A 264 15.27 -29.19 -14.75
CA ASP A 264 15.16 -30.60 -14.33
C ASP A 264 15.91 -30.86 -13.02
N THR A 265 17.17 -30.39 -12.90
CA THR A 265 17.98 -30.52 -11.68
C THR A 265 17.36 -29.79 -10.49
N ILE A 266 16.82 -28.58 -10.68
CA ILE A 266 16.16 -27.83 -9.60
C ILE A 266 14.88 -28.55 -9.16
N LEU A 267 13.99 -28.87 -10.10
CA LEU A 267 12.65 -29.38 -9.83
C LEU A 267 12.65 -30.77 -9.18
N ILE A 268 13.58 -31.65 -9.58
CA ILE A 268 13.68 -33.00 -8.98
C ILE A 268 14.21 -32.96 -7.54
N ASN A 269 14.98 -31.91 -7.20
CA ASN A 269 15.60 -31.76 -5.89
C ASN A 269 14.91 -30.71 -5.02
N LEU A 270 13.65 -30.33 -5.32
CA LEU A 270 12.91 -29.42 -4.46
C LEU A 270 12.64 -30.07 -3.09
N PRO A 271 13.03 -29.44 -1.97
CA PRO A 271 12.74 -29.94 -0.64
C PRO A 271 11.23 -30.00 -0.36
N PRO A 272 10.73 -31.01 0.38
CA PRO A 272 9.33 -31.12 0.79
C PRO A 272 8.75 -29.83 1.40
N GLU A 273 9.58 -29.09 2.12
CA GLU A 273 9.25 -27.84 2.80
C GLU A 273 8.84 -26.72 1.83
N LEU A 274 9.18 -26.80 0.53
CA LEU A 274 8.76 -25.84 -0.50
C LEU A 274 7.27 -25.97 -0.90
N THR A 275 6.59 -27.06 -0.51
CA THR A 275 5.19 -27.32 -0.88
C THR A 275 4.20 -26.23 -0.45
N SER A 276 4.54 -25.43 0.56
CA SER A 276 3.69 -24.34 1.07
C SER A 276 4.23 -22.94 0.76
N VAL A 277 5.32 -22.83 -0.01
CA VAL A 277 6.07 -21.56 -0.11
C VAL A 277 5.46 -20.56 -1.05
N LEU A 278 4.87 -20.99 -2.17
CA LEU A 278 4.13 -20.10 -3.04
C LEU A 278 2.68 -20.49 -3.08
N CYS A 279 1.83 -19.50 -2.83
CA CYS A 279 0.39 -19.66 -2.87
C CYS A 279 -0.18 -18.69 -3.90
N ILE A 280 -1.28 -19.11 -4.54
CA ILE A 280 -2.12 -18.25 -5.37
C ILE A 280 -3.32 -17.82 -4.54
N THR A 281 -3.80 -16.59 -4.71
CA THR A 281 -5.10 -16.17 -4.18
C THR A 281 -6.22 -17.08 -4.72
N GLY A 282 -6.83 -17.85 -3.82
CA GLY A 282 -7.77 -18.93 -4.14
C GLY A 282 -9.17 -18.47 -4.60
N ASP A 283 -9.89 -19.45 -5.18
CA ASP A 283 -11.16 -19.35 -5.89
C ASP A 283 -12.18 -18.38 -5.26
N ASN A 284 -12.47 -17.29 -5.99
CA ASN A 284 -13.57 -16.32 -5.90
C ASN A 284 -13.07 -14.90 -6.25
N LEU A 285 -12.37 -14.76 -7.38
CA LEU A 285 -12.01 -13.44 -7.91
C LEU A 285 -13.30 -12.71 -8.34
N SER A 286 -13.37 -11.40 -8.08
CA SER A 286 -14.40 -10.55 -8.70
C SER A 286 -14.21 -10.55 -10.22
N ASN A 287 -15.24 -10.18 -10.99
CA ASN A 287 -15.15 -10.15 -12.46
C ASN A 287 -13.97 -9.30 -12.96
N GLU A 288 -13.72 -8.15 -12.34
CA GLU A 288 -12.61 -7.26 -12.68
C GLU A 288 -11.23 -7.92 -12.41
N PHE A 289 -11.07 -8.58 -11.26
CA PHE A 289 -9.82 -9.28 -10.93
C PHE A 289 -9.62 -10.55 -11.76
N PHE A 290 -10.69 -11.20 -12.21
CA PHE A 290 -10.61 -12.35 -13.10
C PHE A 290 -10.04 -11.98 -14.48
N GLU A 291 -10.38 -10.80 -15.01
CA GLU A 291 -9.80 -10.30 -16.27
C GLU A 291 -8.31 -10.01 -16.12
N ILE A 292 -7.90 -9.36 -15.04
CA ILE A 292 -6.49 -9.09 -14.74
C ILE A 292 -5.71 -10.39 -14.56
N TRP A 293 -6.29 -11.36 -13.82
CA TRP A 293 -5.72 -12.70 -13.66
C TRP A 293 -5.49 -13.38 -15.01
N CYS A 294 -6.49 -13.38 -15.90
CA CYS A 294 -6.35 -13.93 -17.25
C CYS A 294 -5.21 -13.24 -18.03
N CYS A 295 -5.10 -11.91 -17.96
CA CYS A 295 -4.02 -11.17 -18.61
C CYS A 295 -2.64 -11.56 -18.05
N LEU A 296 -2.52 -11.68 -16.72
CA LEU A 296 -1.30 -12.13 -16.06
C LEU A 296 -0.89 -13.54 -16.51
N LEU A 297 -1.85 -14.47 -16.62
CA LEU A 297 -1.56 -15.83 -17.10
C LEU A 297 -1.02 -15.83 -18.54
N GLU A 298 -1.54 -14.96 -19.41
CA GLU A 298 -1.02 -14.81 -20.78
C GLU A 298 0.38 -14.20 -20.80
N GLU A 299 0.65 -13.18 -19.97
CA GLU A 299 2.00 -12.65 -19.79
C GLU A 299 2.98 -13.74 -19.34
N ILE A 300 2.59 -14.57 -18.36
CA ILE A 300 3.43 -15.68 -17.88
C ILE A 300 3.67 -16.72 -18.98
N LYS A 301 2.64 -17.12 -19.74
CA LYS A 301 2.78 -18.08 -20.86
C LYS A 301 3.73 -17.57 -21.95
N SER A 302 3.74 -16.26 -22.18
CA SER A 302 4.61 -15.65 -23.18
C SER A 302 6.10 -15.72 -22.81
N HIS A 303 6.41 -15.96 -21.53
CA HIS A 303 7.77 -15.96 -21.02
C HIS A 303 8.51 -17.28 -21.37
N PRO A 304 9.77 -17.25 -21.86
CA PRO A 304 10.49 -18.46 -22.26
C PRO A 304 10.65 -19.53 -21.16
N LEU A 305 10.78 -19.10 -19.89
CA LEU A 305 10.85 -20.03 -18.76
C LEU A 305 9.56 -20.85 -18.57
N TRP A 306 8.39 -20.31 -18.95
CA TRP A 306 7.15 -21.07 -18.86
C TRP A 306 7.20 -22.28 -19.79
N THR A 307 7.64 -22.11 -21.04
CA THR A 307 7.73 -23.19 -22.01
C THR A 307 8.71 -24.27 -21.57
N VAL A 308 9.89 -23.87 -21.05
CA VAL A 308 10.88 -24.84 -20.55
C VAL A 308 10.34 -25.58 -19.33
N THR A 309 9.70 -24.87 -18.40
CA THR A 309 9.08 -25.46 -17.19
C THR A 309 8.01 -26.47 -17.59
N GLN A 310 7.12 -26.12 -18.52
CA GLN A 310 6.09 -27.01 -19.02
C GLN A 310 6.69 -28.27 -19.65
N ASN A 311 7.73 -28.11 -20.47
CA ASN A 311 8.41 -29.25 -21.11
C ASN A 311 9.03 -30.20 -20.09
N VAL A 312 9.68 -29.69 -19.03
CA VAL A 312 10.22 -30.54 -17.95
C VAL A 312 9.11 -31.31 -17.24
N LEU A 313 8.00 -30.63 -16.90
CA LEU A 313 6.84 -31.26 -16.25
C LEU A 313 6.18 -32.35 -17.12
N LEU A 314 6.14 -32.18 -18.44
CA LEU A 314 5.54 -33.16 -19.37
C LEU A 314 6.45 -34.35 -19.68
N THR A 315 7.77 -34.18 -19.61
CA THR A 315 8.74 -35.20 -20.01
C THR A 315 9.24 -36.05 -18.84
N ARG A 316 9.31 -35.48 -17.63
CA ARG A 316 9.83 -36.15 -16.45
C ARG A 316 8.71 -36.85 -15.69
N ASN A 317 8.94 -38.10 -15.30
CA ASN A 317 8.02 -38.81 -14.42
C ASN A 317 8.38 -38.52 -12.95
N PHE A 318 7.62 -37.65 -12.30
CA PHE A 318 7.78 -37.32 -10.89
C PHE A 318 7.03 -38.34 -10.03
N SER A 319 7.72 -38.97 -9.07
CA SER A 319 7.08 -39.84 -8.08
C SER A 319 5.97 -39.09 -7.34
N GLU A 320 4.84 -39.75 -7.05
CA GLU A 320 3.74 -39.19 -6.24
C GLU A 320 4.20 -38.74 -4.84
N THR A 321 5.33 -39.26 -4.35
CA THR A 321 5.93 -38.87 -3.08
C THR A 321 6.78 -37.60 -3.16
N SER A 322 7.18 -37.16 -4.36
CA SER A 322 7.96 -35.93 -4.59
C SER A 322 7.09 -34.68 -4.47
N VAL A 323 7.72 -33.52 -4.26
CA VAL A 323 7.04 -32.21 -4.19
C VAL A 323 6.20 -31.96 -5.44
N ILE A 324 6.82 -32.11 -6.61
CA ILE A 324 6.17 -31.89 -7.90
C ILE A 324 5.05 -32.91 -8.13
N GLY A 325 5.25 -34.18 -7.78
CA GLY A 325 4.22 -35.20 -7.88
C GLY A 325 2.97 -34.89 -7.03
N LYS A 326 3.18 -34.42 -5.78
CA LYS A 326 2.08 -33.99 -4.89
C LYS A 326 1.35 -32.77 -5.45
N TRP A 327 2.09 -31.75 -5.89
CA TRP A 327 1.52 -30.54 -6.47
C TRP A 327 0.78 -30.82 -7.78
N HIS A 328 1.26 -31.73 -8.62
CA HIS A 328 0.61 -32.08 -9.89
C HIS A 328 -0.82 -32.62 -9.68
N LEU A 329 -1.08 -33.29 -8.56
CA LEU A 329 -2.39 -33.81 -8.19
C LEU A 329 -3.33 -32.75 -7.58
N GLN A 330 -2.77 -31.66 -7.05
CA GLN A 330 -3.49 -30.70 -6.20
C GLN A 330 -3.67 -29.33 -6.84
N GLU A 331 -2.76 -28.92 -7.73
CA GLU A 331 -2.65 -27.53 -8.17
C GLU A 331 -2.73 -27.40 -9.70
N LYS A 332 -3.85 -26.84 -10.17
CA LYS A 332 -4.11 -26.68 -11.61
C LYS A 332 -3.18 -25.65 -12.26
N ASN A 333 -2.62 -24.73 -11.47
CA ASN A 333 -1.75 -23.66 -11.97
C ASN A 333 -0.25 -23.94 -11.74
N LEU A 334 0.14 -25.20 -11.56
CA LEU A 334 1.50 -25.61 -11.20
C LEU A 334 2.61 -25.00 -12.09
N THR A 335 2.44 -25.01 -13.42
CA THR A 335 3.45 -24.45 -14.33
C THR A 335 3.65 -22.95 -14.10
N TYR A 336 2.57 -22.20 -13.82
CA TYR A 336 2.64 -20.77 -13.53
C TYR A 336 3.37 -20.51 -12.22
N LEU A 337 3.03 -21.26 -11.16
CA LEU A 337 3.71 -21.19 -9.86
C LEU A 337 5.21 -21.41 -9.99
N LEU A 338 5.62 -22.48 -10.68
CA LEU A 338 7.04 -22.79 -10.86
C LEU A 338 7.75 -21.74 -11.71
N THR A 339 7.08 -21.18 -12.73
CA THR A 339 7.66 -20.10 -13.53
C THR A 339 7.90 -18.85 -12.66
N MET A 340 6.91 -18.44 -11.86
CA MET A 340 7.02 -17.31 -10.94
C MET A 340 8.05 -17.55 -9.84
N PHE A 341 8.15 -18.78 -9.34
CA PHE A 341 9.18 -19.22 -8.40
C PHE A 341 10.59 -19.02 -8.97
N LEU A 342 10.84 -19.54 -10.17
CA LEU A 342 12.14 -19.44 -10.81
C LEU A 342 12.54 -17.98 -11.09
N LEU A 343 11.57 -17.13 -11.43
CA LEU A 343 11.81 -15.70 -11.64
C LEU A 343 12.14 -14.95 -10.34
N SER A 344 11.48 -15.32 -9.24
CA SER A 344 11.59 -14.63 -7.95
C SER A 344 12.66 -15.18 -7.01
N CYS A 345 13.18 -16.39 -7.24
CA CYS A 345 14.13 -17.03 -6.34
C CYS A 345 15.47 -16.27 -6.20
N PRO A 346 16.22 -16.46 -5.11
CA PRO A 346 17.49 -15.76 -4.90
C PRO A 346 18.53 -16.03 -6.02
N GLU A 347 19.31 -15.01 -6.40
CA GLU A 347 20.27 -15.10 -7.52
C GLU A 347 21.47 -16.01 -7.23
N GLU A 348 21.74 -16.26 -5.95
CA GLU A 348 22.84 -17.08 -5.44
C GLU A 348 22.76 -18.53 -5.94
N ILE A 349 21.54 -19.03 -6.19
CA ILE A 349 21.29 -20.37 -6.75
C ILE A 349 22.07 -20.56 -8.05
N TYR A 350 22.15 -19.52 -8.89
CA TYR A 350 22.66 -19.60 -10.25
C TYR A 350 24.16 -19.29 -10.36
N GLN A 351 24.81 -18.90 -9.27
CA GLN A 351 26.24 -18.55 -9.27
C GLN A 351 27.16 -19.65 -9.82
N PRO A 352 26.93 -20.95 -9.53
CA PRO A 352 27.81 -22.04 -9.98
C PRO A 352 27.65 -22.41 -11.46
N LEU A 353 26.68 -21.83 -12.18
CA LEU A 353 26.44 -22.14 -13.59
C LEU A 353 27.59 -21.63 -14.47
N ASN A 354 27.79 -22.30 -15.61
CA ASN A 354 28.69 -21.79 -16.64
C ASN A 354 28.23 -20.40 -17.14
N GLU A 355 29.17 -19.59 -17.63
CA GLU A 355 28.92 -18.18 -17.96
C GLU A 355 27.76 -17.97 -18.94
N ARG A 356 27.66 -18.85 -19.95
CA ARG A 356 26.61 -18.78 -20.96
C ARG A 356 25.23 -18.97 -20.34
N LEU A 357 25.04 -20.04 -19.57
CA LEU A 357 23.74 -20.37 -18.97
C LEU A 357 23.39 -19.39 -17.84
N ARG A 358 24.37 -18.94 -17.07
CA ARG A 358 24.21 -17.90 -16.04
C ARG A 358 23.75 -16.57 -16.63
N SER A 359 24.38 -16.13 -17.72
CA SER A 359 23.96 -14.91 -18.41
C SER A 359 22.55 -15.05 -18.98
N GLN A 360 22.24 -16.21 -19.58
CA GLN A 360 20.91 -16.48 -20.12
C GLN A 360 19.83 -16.44 -19.04
N ILE A 361 20.04 -17.08 -17.88
CA ILE A 361 19.04 -17.07 -16.80
C ILE A 361 18.89 -15.68 -16.18
N TYR A 362 19.97 -14.90 -16.03
CA TYR A 362 19.87 -13.53 -15.53
C TYR A 362 19.11 -12.61 -16.48
N GLN A 363 19.33 -12.71 -17.79
CA GLN A 363 18.56 -11.95 -18.78
C GLN A 363 17.05 -12.30 -18.74
N LEU A 364 16.71 -13.58 -18.55
CA LEU A 364 15.34 -14.03 -18.41
C LEU A 364 14.68 -13.58 -17.09
N ARG A 365 15.47 -13.16 -16.10
CA ARG A 365 14.99 -12.74 -14.77
C ARG A 365 15.09 -11.22 -14.55
N GLU A 366 15.50 -10.48 -15.57
CA GLU A 366 15.65 -9.03 -15.56
C GLU A 366 14.28 -8.36 -15.48
N VAL A 367 14.00 -7.74 -14.33
CA VAL A 367 12.68 -7.23 -13.96
C VAL A 367 12.16 -6.20 -14.98
N ASP A 368 13.04 -5.33 -15.49
CA ASP A 368 12.67 -4.28 -16.43
C ASP A 368 12.26 -4.80 -17.81
N ARG A 369 12.56 -6.06 -18.13
CA ARG A 369 12.15 -6.73 -19.36
C ARG A 369 10.86 -7.53 -19.22
N LEU A 370 10.36 -7.71 -18.00
CA LEU A 370 9.12 -8.44 -17.77
C LEU A 370 7.90 -7.58 -18.17
N PRO A 371 6.85 -8.20 -18.73
CA PRO A 371 5.55 -7.57 -18.92
C PRO A 371 4.99 -6.97 -17.62
N PRO A 372 4.13 -5.92 -17.67
CA PRO A 372 3.78 -5.12 -16.51
C PRO A 372 3.17 -5.88 -15.32
N LEU A 373 2.21 -6.78 -15.55
CA LEU A 373 1.55 -7.52 -14.45
C LEU A 373 2.53 -8.53 -13.87
N MET A 374 3.22 -9.28 -14.73
CA MET A 374 4.23 -10.25 -14.33
C MET A 374 5.38 -9.59 -13.57
N ARG A 375 5.82 -8.39 -13.98
CA ARG A 375 6.84 -7.59 -13.30
C ARG A 375 6.43 -7.27 -11.88
N GLN A 376 5.20 -6.79 -11.70
CA GLN A 376 4.65 -6.44 -10.39
C GLN A 376 4.68 -7.65 -9.44
N GLU A 377 4.21 -8.81 -9.90
CA GLU A 377 4.24 -10.04 -9.12
C GLU A 377 5.67 -10.49 -8.77
N VAL A 378 6.59 -10.47 -9.75
CA VAL A 378 7.99 -10.88 -9.51
C VAL A 378 8.68 -9.95 -8.52
N VAL A 379 8.46 -8.63 -8.62
CA VAL A 379 9.02 -7.65 -7.66
C VAL A 379 8.48 -7.94 -6.26
N SER A 380 7.17 -8.10 -6.13
CA SER A 380 6.53 -8.42 -4.85
C SER A 380 7.06 -9.71 -4.22
N LEU A 381 7.17 -10.79 -4.99
CA LEU A 381 7.71 -12.06 -4.52
C LEU A 381 9.18 -11.93 -4.11
N LYS A 382 10.00 -11.21 -4.89
CA LYS A 382 11.41 -10.93 -4.54
C LYS A 382 11.52 -10.15 -3.23
N GLU A 383 10.68 -9.13 -3.02
CA GLU A 383 10.64 -8.36 -1.76
C GLU A 383 10.24 -9.23 -0.57
N GLN A 384 9.22 -10.09 -0.72
CA GLN A 384 8.77 -11.02 0.32
C GLN A 384 9.88 -12.03 0.69
N ILE A 385 10.53 -12.64 -0.30
CA ILE A 385 11.65 -13.56 -0.11
C ILE A 385 12.82 -12.85 0.58
N LEU A 386 13.19 -11.65 0.12
CA LEU A 386 14.29 -10.87 0.68
C LEU A 386 14.03 -10.47 2.13
N ALA A 387 12.79 -10.10 2.48
CA ALA A 387 12.41 -9.79 3.84
C ALA A 387 12.62 -11.00 4.78
N LEU A 388 12.21 -12.19 4.34
CA LEU A 388 12.41 -13.43 5.10
C LEU A 388 13.90 -13.80 5.22
N GLN A 389 14.69 -13.60 4.16
CA GLN A 389 16.14 -13.83 4.19
C GLN A 389 16.85 -12.88 5.17
N ASN A 390 16.52 -11.59 5.16
CA ASN A 390 17.10 -10.61 6.07
C ASN A 390 16.76 -10.94 7.52
N LEU A 391 15.50 -11.31 7.79
CA LEU A 391 15.07 -11.72 9.12
C LEU A 391 15.81 -12.99 9.60
N PHE A 392 15.97 -13.98 8.72
CA PHE A 392 16.74 -15.19 9.03
C PHE A 392 18.21 -14.88 9.39
N GLN A 393 18.85 -13.95 8.67
CA GLN A 393 20.22 -13.53 8.97
C GLN A 393 20.33 -12.84 10.33
N THR A 394 19.34 -12.02 10.72
CA THR A 394 19.34 -11.37 12.04
C THR A 394 19.11 -12.32 13.21
N LEU A 395 18.47 -13.47 12.99
CA LEU A 395 18.23 -14.49 14.02
C LEU A 395 19.37 -15.49 14.15
N SER A 396 20.22 -15.59 13.12
CA SER A 396 21.35 -16.53 13.05
C SER A 396 22.69 -15.94 13.52
N ASN A 397 22.71 -14.61 13.77
CA ASN A 397 23.81 -13.85 14.36
C ASN A 397 23.43 -13.46 15.79
#